data_AF-A0A358U9V3-F1
#
_entry.id   AF-A0A358U9V3-F1
#
_cell.length_a   1.000
_cell.length_b   1.000
_cell.length_c   1.000
_cell.angle_alpha   90.00
_cell.angle_beta   90.00
_cell.angle_gamma   90.00
#
_symmetry.space_group_name_H-M   'P 1'
#
loop_
_entity.id
_entity.type
_entity.pdbx_description
1 polymer ?
#
loop_
_entity_poly.entity_id
_entity_poly.type
_entity_poly.pdbx_seq_one_letter_code
_entity_poly.pdbx_strand_id
1 'polypeptide(L)'
;MPDIYPAGDEVITIWLTTGRRVPPGGIPLNIGVVVNNVQTLINVARAVKGTPVTTRTLTVTGAVKVPKTVTVPIGTSLRDVLELAGGIDQDLTYLSGGPMMGTLITDLSTPVTKTTGGLIGLPKDHPLIKRKSMTVETVLRIAKTVCEQCSFCTELCPRHIIGHELSPHRLIRAVNYKNVGNPSLVTSTLTCSECGVCEAYACPVGISPLRVNMALKAELRAKGIKYQGELGKVDPMAKHRLIPSSRLMDRLRLRPWYKEAPLSLEVYQPEEVTLKLQQHIGAPAVPVVKVGDVVSVGQLVGEIPVEVLGARVHASIGGTVTQITPQTITIRKGGAAK
;
A
#
# COMPACT_ATOMS: atom_id res chain seq x y z
N MET A 1 9.55 17.33 9.68
CA MET A 1 8.14 17.11 9.29
C MET A 1 7.38 16.66 10.54
N PRO A 2 6.16 17.15 10.82
CA PRO A 2 5.39 16.73 11.99
C PRO A 2 4.99 15.25 11.94
N ASP A 3 4.84 14.61 13.10
CA ASP A 3 4.36 13.23 13.23
C ASP A 3 2.82 13.17 13.11
N ILE A 4 2.36 13.10 11.86
CA ILE A 4 0.94 13.11 11.51
C ILE A 4 0.62 12.12 10.38
N TYR A 5 -0.63 11.70 10.31
CA TYR A 5 -1.15 10.88 9.23
C TYR A 5 -2.11 11.66 8.31
N PRO A 6 -2.04 11.50 6.97
CA PRO A 6 -1.04 10.76 6.21
C PRO A 6 0.12 11.66 5.73
N ALA A 7 1.14 11.89 6.56
CA ALA A 7 2.33 12.64 6.12
C ALA A 7 3.03 11.99 4.92
N GLY A 8 3.00 10.66 4.81
CA GLY A 8 3.64 9.91 3.73
C GLY A 8 2.84 9.83 2.42
N ASP A 9 1.63 10.41 2.34
CA ASP A 9 0.99 10.63 1.03
C ASP A 9 1.82 11.63 0.24
N GLU A 10 2.10 11.33 -1.03
CA GLU A 10 3.01 12.12 -1.87
C GLU A 10 2.59 13.59 -1.97
N VAL A 11 1.30 13.86 -2.15
CA VAL A 11 0.82 15.24 -2.32
C VAL A 11 0.79 16.00 -1.00
N ILE A 12 0.48 15.31 0.10
CA ILE A 12 0.58 15.88 1.45
C ILE A 12 2.04 16.14 1.83
N THR A 13 2.95 15.23 1.48
CA THR A 13 4.40 15.40 1.69
C THR A 13 4.88 16.68 0.99
N ILE A 14 4.52 16.84 -0.29
CA ILE A 14 4.90 18.02 -1.08
C ILE A 14 4.39 19.30 -0.43
N TRP A 15 3.12 19.33 -0.04
CA TRP A 15 2.53 20.52 0.58
C TRP A 15 3.19 20.85 1.92
N LEU A 16 3.41 19.86 2.79
CA LEU A 16 4.04 20.06 4.09
C LEU A 16 5.50 20.50 4.01
N THR A 17 6.22 20.12 2.94
CA THR A 17 7.66 20.39 2.80
C THR A 17 7.97 21.61 1.95
N THR A 18 7.19 21.86 0.90
CA THR A 18 7.45 22.92 -0.09
C THR A 18 6.40 24.03 -0.10
N GLY A 19 5.24 23.82 0.52
CA GLY A 19 4.07 24.71 0.40
C GLY A 19 3.36 24.65 -0.95
N ARG A 20 3.95 23.97 -1.96
CA ARG A 20 3.36 23.79 -3.30
C ARG A 20 2.23 22.75 -3.24
N ARG A 21 1.29 22.83 -4.17
CA ARG A 21 0.12 21.96 -4.22
C ARG A 21 0.00 21.35 -5.61
N VAL A 22 -0.18 20.03 -5.67
CA VAL A 22 -0.34 19.31 -6.93
C VAL A 22 -1.75 19.56 -7.47
N PRO A 23 -1.91 20.07 -8.70
CA PRO A 23 -3.22 20.26 -9.32
C PRO A 23 -4.02 18.96 -9.37
N PRO A 24 -5.36 19.01 -9.32
CA PRO A 24 -6.16 17.79 -9.33
C PRO A 24 -6.00 17.07 -10.67
N GLY A 25 -5.75 15.76 -10.64
CA GLY A 25 -5.46 14.99 -11.86
C GLY A 25 -4.06 15.22 -12.46
N GLY A 26 -3.27 16.15 -11.91
CA GLY A 26 -1.87 16.34 -12.27
C GLY A 26 -0.92 15.42 -11.52
N ILE A 27 0.37 15.49 -11.86
CA ILE A 27 1.46 14.78 -11.19
C ILE A 27 2.45 15.76 -10.56
N PRO A 28 3.26 15.34 -9.56
CA PRO A 28 4.26 16.21 -8.92
C PRO A 28 5.21 16.93 -9.88
N LEU A 29 5.56 16.30 -11.02
CA LEU A 29 6.39 16.92 -12.05
C LEU A 29 5.78 18.20 -12.64
N ASN A 30 4.45 18.34 -12.69
CA ASN A 30 3.79 19.57 -13.16
C ASN A 30 4.14 20.80 -12.30
N ILE A 31 4.56 20.58 -11.07
CA ILE A 31 5.02 21.63 -10.16
C ILE A 31 6.51 21.52 -9.89
N GLY A 32 7.28 20.80 -10.71
CA GLY A 32 8.73 20.69 -10.57
C GLY A 32 9.19 20.02 -9.28
N VAL A 33 8.41 19.07 -8.74
CA VAL A 33 8.78 18.31 -7.53
C VAL A 33 8.82 16.82 -7.85
N VAL A 34 9.79 16.12 -7.27
CA VAL A 34 9.90 14.66 -7.30
C VAL A 34 10.00 14.16 -5.87
N VAL A 35 9.16 13.20 -5.49
CA VAL A 35 9.21 12.56 -4.18
C VAL A 35 9.75 11.14 -4.35
N ASN A 36 10.87 10.84 -3.70
CA ASN A 36 11.47 9.51 -3.75
C ASN A 36 11.44 8.85 -2.37
N ASN A 37 11.02 7.60 -2.33
CA ASN A 37 11.16 6.78 -1.12
C ASN A 37 12.65 6.55 -0.82
N VAL A 38 13.02 6.60 0.47
CA VAL A 38 14.41 6.41 0.93
C VAL A 38 14.99 5.08 0.44
N GLN A 39 14.22 3.99 0.48
CA GLN A 39 14.67 2.68 -0.01
C GLN A 39 14.96 2.71 -1.51
N THR A 40 14.19 3.47 -2.28
CA THR A 40 14.45 3.64 -3.72
C THR A 40 15.80 4.31 -3.93
N LEU A 41 16.11 5.38 -3.19
CA LEU A 41 17.41 6.06 -3.30
C LEU A 41 18.58 5.14 -2.91
N ILE A 42 18.43 4.34 -1.84
CA ILE A 42 19.42 3.33 -1.44
C ILE A 42 19.64 2.32 -2.57
N ASN A 43 18.56 1.84 -3.19
CA ASN A 43 18.64 0.88 -4.28
C ASN A 43 19.26 1.49 -5.55
N VAL A 44 18.99 2.76 -5.86
CA VAL A 44 19.65 3.49 -6.95
C VAL A 44 21.16 3.59 -6.69
N ALA A 45 21.56 3.96 -5.47
CA ALA A 45 22.98 4.03 -5.10
C ALA A 45 23.69 2.66 -5.23
N ARG A 46 23.00 1.56 -4.91
CA ARG A 46 23.50 0.19 -5.14
C ARG A 46 23.57 -0.16 -6.63
N ALA A 47 22.56 0.21 -7.41
CA ALA A 47 22.52 -0.05 -8.84
C ALA A 47 23.64 0.65 -9.60
N VAL A 48 24.00 1.88 -9.21
CA VAL A 48 25.17 2.60 -9.77
C VAL A 48 26.49 1.82 -9.56
N LYS A 49 26.57 1.01 -8.50
CA LYS A 49 27.70 0.11 -8.22
C LYS A 49 27.52 -1.29 -8.85
N GLY A 50 26.58 -1.46 -9.77
CA GLY A 50 26.29 -2.74 -10.42
C GLY A 50 25.56 -3.76 -9.53
N THR A 51 25.05 -3.36 -8.36
CA THR A 51 24.33 -4.27 -7.45
C THR A 51 22.82 -4.18 -7.70
N PRO A 52 22.17 -5.25 -8.22
CA PRO A 52 20.73 -5.24 -8.44
C PRO A 52 19.93 -5.38 -7.14
N VAL A 53 18.62 -5.12 -7.22
CA VAL A 53 17.70 -5.28 -6.08
C VAL A 53 17.33 -6.76 -5.94
N THR A 54 17.94 -7.42 -4.96
CA THR A 54 17.70 -8.84 -4.65
C THR A 54 17.02 -9.07 -3.30
N THR A 55 17.02 -8.07 -2.42
CA THR A 55 16.51 -8.17 -1.05
C THR A 55 15.47 -7.09 -0.75
N ARG A 56 14.63 -7.36 0.24
CA ARG A 56 13.65 -6.44 0.77
C ARG A 56 13.70 -6.41 2.29
N THR A 57 13.82 -5.22 2.85
CA THR A 57 13.64 -4.97 4.27
C THR A 57 12.15 -4.71 4.55
N LEU A 58 11.58 -5.42 5.52
CA LEU A 58 10.20 -5.27 5.94
C LEU A 58 10.03 -5.50 7.44
N THR A 59 9.00 -4.88 8.01
CA THR A 59 8.70 -4.94 9.46
C THR A 59 7.56 -5.91 9.73
N VAL A 60 7.75 -6.85 10.66
CA VAL A 60 6.68 -7.69 11.22
C VAL A 60 6.35 -7.17 12.62
N THR A 61 5.10 -6.79 12.85
CA THR A 61 4.65 -6.19 14.12
C THR A 61 3.20 -6.58 14.44
N GLY A 62 2.63 -5.99 15.49
CA GLY A 62 1.30 -6.31 16.00
C GLY A 62 1.35 -7.35 17.12
N ALA A 63 0.34 -8.20 17.19
CA ALA A 63 0.17 -9.25 18.18
C ALA A 63 1.08 -10.49 17.93
N VAL A 64 2.09 -10.37 17.07
CA VAL A 64 3.07 -11.42 16.82
C VAL A 64 3.95 -11.66 18.06
N LYS A 65 4.52 -12.86 18.18
CA LYS A 65 5.34 -13.23 19.35
C LYS A 65 6.61 -12.39 19.46
N VAL A 66 7.31 -12.18 18.34
CA VAL A 66 8.57 -11.43 18.28
C VAL A 66 8.50 -10.35 17.19
N PRO A 67 8.01 -9.14 17.51
CA PRO A 67 8.07 -8.02 16.58
C PRO A 67 9.51 -7.71 16.17
N LYS A 68 9.78 -7.63 14.86
CA LYS A 68 11.11 -7.34 14.32
C LYS A 68 11.06 -6.84 12.88
N THR A 69 12.08 -6.12 12.47
CA THR A 69 12.33 -5.79 11.07
C THR A 69 13.39 -6.73 10.52
N VAL A 70 13.14 -7.35 9.37
CA VAL A 70 14.04 -8.34 8.74
C VAL A 70 14.37 -7.92 7.33
N THR A 71 15.54 -8.35 6.84
CA THR A 71 15.91 -8.24 5.44
C THR A 71 15.95 -9.62 4.83
N VAL A 72 15.05 -9.89 3.88
CA VAL A 72 14.91 -11.20 3.23
C VAL A 72 15.09 -11.08 1.72
N PRO A 73 15.50 -12.15 1.02
CA PRO A 73 15.46 -12.21 -0.43
C PRO A 73 14.06 -11.91 -0.98
N ILE A 74 13.99 -11.18 -2.10
CA ILE A 74 12.71 -11.00 -2.81
C ILE A 74 12.21 -12.37 -3.24
N GLY A 75 10.92 -12.63 -3.10
CA GLY A 75 10.32 -13.92 -3.41
C GLY A 75 10.21 -14.89 -2.23
N THR A 76 10.83 -14.58 -1.07
CA THR A 76 10.56 -15.31 0.18
C THR A 76 9.07 -15.30 0.50
N SER A 77 8.51 -16.41 0.98
CA SER A 77 7.08 -16.48 1.30
C SER A 77 6.73 -15.63 2.53
N LEU A 78 5.50 -15.11 2.61
CA LEU A 78 5.03 -14.43 3.83
C LEU A 78 5.03 -15.36 5.04
N ARG A 79 4.82 -16.67 4.83
CA ARG A 79 4.97 -17.70 5.86
C ARG A 79 6.36 -17.67 6.48
N ASP A 80 7.41 -17.77 5.68
CA ASP A 80 8.79 -17.78 6.20
C ASP A 80 9.12 -16.50 6.96
N VAL A 81 8.65 -15.35 6.48
CA VAL A 81 8.82 -14.07 7.18
C VAL A 81 8.14 -14.08 8.55
N LEU A 82 6.94 -14.67 8.67
CA LEU A 82 6.24 -14.81 9.95
C LEU A 82 6.95 -15.81 10.88
N GLU A 83 7.55 -16.87 10.35
CA GLU A 83 8.38 -17.79 11.13
C GLU A 83 9.57 -17.07 11.79
N LEU A 84 10.22 -16.14 11.06
CA LEU A 84 11.27 -15.30 11.64
C LEU A 84 10.77 -14.43 12.83
N ALA A 85 9.48 -14.12 12.88
CA ALA A 85 8.84 -13.34 13.95
C ALA A 85 8.21 -14.20 15.06
N GLY A 86 8.59 -15.48 15.17
CA GLY A 86 8.12 -16.41 16.20
C GLY A 86 6.97 -17.33 15.76
N GLY A 87 6.74 -17.44 14.46
CA GLY A 87 5.79 -18.38 13.88
C GLY A 87 4.40 -17.81 13.65
N ILE A 88 3.63 -18.55 12.88
CA ILE A 88 2.23 -18.24 12.60
C ILE A 88 1.36 -18.61 13.81
N ASP A 89 0.58 -17.63 14.26
CA ASP A 89 -0.49 -17.81 15.23
C ASP A 89 -1.85 -17.94 14.52
N GLN A 90 -2.63 -18.96 14.89
CA GLN A 90 -3.94 -19.27 14.32
C GLN A 90 -5.04 -18.29 14.78
N ASP A 91 -4.86 -17.60 15.91
CA ASP A 91 -5.82 -16.63 16.44
C ASP A 91 -5.65 -15.23 15.82
N LEU A 92 -4.58 -15.05 15.03
CA LEU A 92 -4.28 -13.81 14.34
C LEU A 92 -4.74 -13.83 12.89
N THR A 93 -5.05 -12.65 12.39
CA THR A 93 -5.18 -12.33 10.97
C THR A 93 -4.11 -11.32 10.62
N TYR A 94 -3.49 -11.49 9.45
CA TYR A 94 -2.35 -10.69 9.03
C TYR A 94 -2.76 -9.66 7.97
N LEU A 95 -2.20 -8.46 8.09
CA LEU A 95 -2.30 -7.39 7.10
C LEU A 95 -0.95 -7.23 6.40
N SER A 96 -0.97 -7.03 5.07
CA SER A 96 0.19 -6.58 4.30
C SER A 96 0.16 -5.07 4.17
N GLY A 97 1.21 -4.39 4.63
CA GLY A 97 1.30 -2.93 4.66
C GLY A 97 0.95 -2.33 6.03
N GLY A 98 0.49 -1.07 6.03
CA GLY A 98 0.13 -0.35 7.26
C GLY A 98 -1.31 -0.60 7.72
N PRO A 99 -1.69 -0.17 8.93
CA PRO A 99 -3.03 -0.43 9.47
C PRO A 99 -4.16 0.28 8.68
N MET A 100 -3.83 1.38 8.00
CA MET A 100 -4.77 2.16 7.21
C MET A 100 -4.96 1.56 5.81
N MET A 101 -3.94 1.64 4.96
CA MET A 101 -4.01 1.24 3.55
C MET A 101 -3.69 -0.24 3.30
N GLY A 102 -3.26 -0.98 4.32
CA GLY A 102 -2.90 -2.39 4.16
C GLY A 102 -4.09 -3.30 3.87
N THR A 103 -3.82 -4.45 3.27
CA THR A 103 -4.82 -5.43 2.84
C THR A 103 -4.74 -6.70 3.67
N LEU A 104 -5.87 -7.39 3.84
CA LEU A 104 -5.89 -8.70 4.47
C LEU A 104 -5.09 -9.70 3.63
N ILE A 105 -4.24 -10.47 4.29
CA ILE A 105 -3.51 -11.57 3.67
C ILE A 105 -4.39 -12.81 3.77
N THR A 106 -4.78 -13.35 2.61
CA THR A 106 -5.58 -14.58 2.51
C THR A 106 -4.73 -15.82 2.25
N ASP A 107 -3.50 -15.62 1.75
CA ASP A 107 -2.58 -16.70 1.39
C ASP A 107 -1.15 -16.33 1.82
N LEU A 108 -0.63 -17.08 2.80
CA LEU A 108 0.72 -16.90 3.34
C LEU A 108 1.82 -17.43 2.40
N SER A 109 1.48 -18.19 1.35
CA SER A 109 2.44 -18.58 0.31
C SER A 109 2.78 -17.44 -0.64
N THR A 110 2.03 -16.33 -0.60
CA THR A 110 2.31 -15.13 -1.37
C THR A 110 3.77 -14.69 -1.16
N PRO A 111 4.52 -14.36 -2.22
CA PRO A 111 5.90 -13.93 -2.07
C PRO A 111 6.03 -12.46 -1.66
N VAL A 112 7.08 -12.15 -0.90
CA VAL A 112 7.59 -10.80 -0.66
C VAL A 112 8.02 -10.18 -1.99
N THR A 113 7.54 -8.96 -2.26
CA THR A 113 7.94 -8.16 -3.42
C THR A 113 8.70 -6.91 -2.97
N LYS A 114 9.23 -6.14 -3.92
CA LYS A 114 9.82 -4.83 -3.63
C LYS A 114 8.86 -3.82 -2.98
N THR A 115 7.55 -4.07 -3.03
CA THR A 115 6.51 -3.20 -2.45
C THR A 115 6.04 -3.67 -1.08
N THR A 116 6.37 -4.89 -0.65
CA THR A 116 6.01 -5.39 0.68
C THR A 116 6.76 -4.59 1.75
N GLY A 117 6.06 -3.70 2.47
CA GLY A 117 6.67 -2.83 3.49
C GLY A 117 6.66 -3.41 4.91
N GLY A 118 5.65 -4.23 5.23
CA GLY A 118 5.53 -4.84 6.53
C GLY A 118 4.29 -5.71 6.66
N LEU A 119 4.25 -6.48 7.74
CA LEU A 119 3.17 -7.37 8.13
C LEU A 119 2.69 -6.97 9.52
N ILE A 120 1.37 -6.92 9.70
CA ILE A 120 0.76 -6.63 11.00
C ILE A 120 -0.16 -7.80 11.37
N GLY A 121 0.19 -8.54 12.41
CA GLY A 121 -0.70 -9.55 13.00
C GLY A 121 -1.66 -8.90 14.00
N LEU A 122 -2.96 -9.14 13.88
CA LEU A 122 -3.97 -8.66 14.83
C LEU A 122 -4.96 -9.78 15.16
N PRO A 123 -5.56 -9.79 16.35
CA PRO A 123 -6.62 -10.74 16.68
C PRO A 123 -7.75 -10.72 15.64
N LYS A 124 -8.32 -11.88 15.32
CA LYS A 124 -9.43 -12.02 14.35
C LYS A 124 -10.62 -11.11 14.65
N ASP A 125 -10.89 -10.88 15.92
CA ASP A 125 -12.03 -10.09 16.39
C ASP A 125 -11.73 -8.57 16.44
N HIS A 126 -10.50 -8.16 16.13
CA HIS A 126 -10.06 -6.78 16.16
C HIS A 126 -10.90 -5.90 15.20
N PRO A 127 -11.32 -4.67 15.59
CA PRO A 127 -12.18 -3.83 14.76
C PRO A 127 -11.65 -3.53 13.35
N LEU A 128 -10.33 -3.37 13.20
CA LEU A 128 -9.72 -3.21 11.87
C LEU A 128 -9.87 -4.44 10.98
N ILE A 129 -9.71 -5.65 11.54
CA ILE A 129 -9.88 -6.90 10.79
C ILE A 129 -11.34 -7.03 10.38
N LYS A 130 -12.28 -6.91 11.33
CA LYS A 130 -13.72 -6.93 11.05
C LYS A 130 -14.11 -5.97 9.94
N ARG A 131 -13.63 -4.71 9.98
CA ARG A 131 -13.92 -3.70 8.96
C ARG A 131 -13.38 -4.08 7.58
N LYS A 132 -12.13 -4.56 7.50
CA LYS A 132 -11.50 -4.94 6.23
C LYS A 132 -12.11 -6.20 5.63
N SER A 133 -12.67 -7.10 6.45
CA SER A 133 -13.34 -8.33 6.00
C SER A 133 -14.75 -8.11 5.47
N MET A 134 -15.38 -6.95 5.70
CA MET A 134 -16.74 -6.68 5.22
C MET A 134 -16.82 -6.70 3.69
N THR A 135 -17.94 -7.12 3.12
CA THR A 135 -18.19 -7.00 1.67
C THR A 135 -18.55 -5.57 1.28
N VAL A 136 -18.34 -5.21 0.00
CA VAL A 136 -18.70 -3.87 -0.51
C VAL A 136 -20.21 -3.62 -0.37
N GLU A 137 -21.03 -4.63 -0.63
CA GLU A 137 -22.48 -4.58 -0.47
C GLU A 137 -22.89 -4.26 0.97
N THR A 138 -22.29 -4.95 1.95
CA THR A 138 -22.55 -4.69 3.38
C THR A 138 -22.18 -3.26 3.74
N VAL A 139 -21.04 -2.78 3.26
CA VAL A 139 -20.61 -1.39 3.50
C VAL A 139 -21.57 -0.38 2.89
N LEU A 140 -22.03 -0.59 1.66
CA LEU A 140 -23.00 0.30 1.00
C LEU A 140 -24.34 0.30 1.73
N ARG A 141 -24.81 -0.86 2.22
CA ARG A 141 -26.04 -0.97 3.00
C ARG A 141 -25.94 -0.20 4.32
N ILE A 142 -24.84 -0.37 5.07
CA ILE A 142 -24.60 0.37 6.32
C ILE A 142 -24.53 1.88 6.05
N ALA A 143 -23.83 2.29 5.00
CA ALA A 143 -23.72 3.70 4.63
C ALA A 143 -25.08 4.34 4.31
N LYS A 144 -26.03 3.57 3.75
CA LYS A 144 -27.39 4.04 3.46
C LYS A 144 -28.25 4.23 4.70
N THR A 145 -28.09 3.40 5.72
CA THR A 145 -28.98 3.38 6.89
C THR A 145 -28.44 4.16 8.09
N VAL A 146 -27.12 4.25 8.23
CA VAL A 146 -26.47 4.78 9.45
C VAL A 146 -25.94 6.21 9.29
N CYS A 147 -25.69 6.66 8.06
CA CYS A 147 -25.08 7.98 7.83
C CYS A 147 -25.95 9.13 8.36
N GLU A 148 -25.42 9.88 9.33
CA GLU A 148 -26.05 11.08 9.91
C GLU A 148 -25.79 12.38 9.13
N GLN A 149 -25.11 12.28 7.97
CA GLN A 149 -24.84 13.39 7.05
C GLN A 149 -23.99 14.56 7.59
N CYS A 150 -23.21 14.37 8.66
CA CYS A 150 -22.21 15.34 9.10
C CYS A 150 -21.05 15.52 8.09
N SER A 151 -20.20 16.53 8.28
CA SER A 151 -19.10 16.91 7.36
C SER A 151 -17.72 16.37 7.76
N PHE A 152 -17.58 15.67 8.90
CA PHE A 152 -16.28 15.35 9.49
C PHE A 152 -15.33 14.59 8.55
N CYS A 153 -15.86 13.66 7.76
CA CYS A 153 -15.07 12.89 6.80
C CYS A 153 -14.51 13.74 5.64
N THR A 154 -15.07 14.92 5.39
CA THR A 154 -14.55 15.92 4.46
C THR A 154 -13.63 16.92 5.14
N GLU A 155 -14.01 17.42 6.30
CA GLU A 155 -13.19 18.37 7.05
C GLU A 155 -11.81 17.79 7.40
N LEU A 156 -11.74 16.50 7.74
CA LEU A 156 -10.49 15.80 8.00
C LEU A 156 -9.86 15.17 6.75
N CYS A 157 -10.46 15.31 5.56
CA CYS A 157 -9.91 14.72 4.35
C CYS A 157 -8.61 15.43 3.94
N PRO A 158 -7.47 14.71 3.83
CA PRO A 158 -6.19 15.34 3.51
C PRO A 158 -6.19 16.09 2.16
N ARG A 159 -6.95 15.59 1.18
CA ARG A 159 -7.10 16.26 -0.13
C ARG A 159 -7.99 17.49 -0.05
N HIS A 160 -9.07 17.42 0.73
CA HIS A 160 -9.97 18.55 0.90
C HIS A 160 -9.27 19.74 1.55
N ILE A 161 -8.54 19.52 2.64
CA ILE A 161 -7.91 20.60 3.40
C ILE A 161 -6.85 21.38 2.63
N ILE A 162 -6.27 20.79 1.57
CA ILE A 162 -5.31 21.47 0.69
C ILE A 162 -5.95 22.07 -0.57
N GLY A 163 -7.28 21.99 -0.70
CA GLY A 163 -8.05 22.64 -1.75
C GLY A 163 -8.54 21.74 -2.89
N HIS A 164 -8.43 20.41 -2.80
CA HIS A 164 -9.14 19.54 -3.76
C HIS A 164 -10.65 19.51 -3.43
N GLU A 165 -11.51 19.43 -4.44
CA GLU A 165 -12.97 19.41 -4.27
C GLU A 165 -13.53 18.14 -3.59
N LEU A 166 -12.67 17.14 -3.34
CA LEU A 166 -13.04 15.85 -2.78
C LEU A 166 -13.82 16.02 -1.48
N SER A 167 -15.10 15.66 -1.52
CA SER A 167 -16.03 15.84 -0.39
C SER A 167 -16.71 14.51 -0.01
N PRO A 168 -16.04 13.63 0.77
CA PRO A 168 -16.58 12.32 1.15
C PRO A 168 -18.02 12.33 1.68
N HIS A 169 -18.43 13.29 2.51
CA HIS A 169 -19.81 13.32 3.02
C HIS A 169 -20.85 13.54 1.90
N ARG A 170 -20.55 14.41 0.94
CA ARG A 170 -21.42 14.66 -0.22
C ARG A 170 -21.43 13.48 -1.18
N LEU A 171 -20.32 12.76 -1.30
CA LEU A 171 -20.24 11.53 -2.09
C LEU A 171 -21.11 10.43 -1.49
N ILE A 172 -21.11 10.25 -0.17
CA ILE A 172 -22.03 9.33 0.50
C ILE A 172 -23.49 9.72 0.23
N ARG A 173 -23.84 11.00 0.33
CA ARG A 173 -25.20 11.49 0.02
C ARG A 173 -25.57 11.19 -1.43
N ALA A 174 -24.70 11.49 -2.39
CA ALA A 174 -24.95 11.21 -3.80
C ALA A 174 -25.25 9.73 -4.04
N VAL A 175 -24.48 8.81 -3.47
CA VAL A 175 -24.73 7.36 -3.60
C VAL A 175 -26.03 6.92 -2.93
N ASN A 176 -26.31 7.42 -1.73
CA ASN A 176 -27.51 7.05 -0.99
C ASN A 176 -28.79 7.49 -1.69
N TYR A 177 -28.78 8.66 -2.34
CA TYR A 177 -29.93 9.23 -3.05
C TYR A 177 -29.88 9.01 -4.58
N LYS A 178 -29.27 7.92 -5.07
CA LYS A 178 -29.23 7.55 -6.50
C LYS A 178 -28.66 8.63 -7.44
N ASN A 179 -27.49 9.17 -7.10
CA ASN A 179 -26.77 10.19 -7.86
C ASN A 179 -27.48 11.56 -7.97
N VAL A 180 -28.29 11.94 -6.98
CA VAL A 180 -28.71 13.34 -6.84
C VAL A 180 -27.47 14.18 -6.46
N GLY A 181 -26.83 14.78 -7.45
CA GLY A 181 -25.62 15.59 -7.27
C GLY A 181 -25.00 16.08 -8.57
N ASN A 182 -24.20 17.14 -8.47
CA ASN A 182 -23.44 17.71 -9.58
C ASN A 182 -22.43 16.68 -10.13
N PRO A 183 -22.37 16.42 -11.45
CA PRO A 183 -21.39 15.50 -12.05
C PRO A 183 -19.93 15.77 -11.64
N SER A 184 -19.55 17.03 -11.44
CA SER A 184 -18.21 17.41 -10.97
C SER A 184 -17.89 16.85 -9.57
N LEU A 185 -18.89 16.79 -8.67
CA LEU A 185 -18.71 16.19 -7.35
C LEU A 185 -18.36 14.71 -7.48
N VAL A 186 -19.06 13.97 -8.33
CA VAL A 186 -18.82 12.52 -8.49
C VAL A 186 -17.46 12.26 -9.11
N THR A 187 -17.01 13.08 -10.07
CA THR A 187 -15.68 12.91 -10.66
C THR A 187 -14.54 13.31 -9.71
N SER A 188 -14.79 14.17 -8.70
CA SER A 188 -13.80 14.52 -7.68
C SER A 188 -13.25 13.30 -6.91
N THR A 189 -14.00 12.19 -6.86
CA THR A 189 -13.58 10.88 -6.30
C THR A 189 -12.24 10.40 -6.85
N LEU A 190 -11.94 10.72 -8.11
CA LEU A 190 -10.70 10.35 -8.81
C LEU A 190 -9.45 10.97 -8.17
N THR A 191 -9.60 12.06 -7.41
CA THR A 191 -8.50 12.75 -6.70
C THR A 191 -8.15 12.09 -5.35
N CYS A 192 -8.93 11.11 -4.90
CA CYS A 192 -8.74 10.46 -3.61
C CYS A 192 -7.46 9.61 -3.56
N SER A 193 -6.68 9.78 -2.49
CA SER A 193 -5.48 8.99 -2.18
C SER A 193 -5.75 7.68 -1.45
N GLU A 194 -7.01 7.38 -1.14
CA GLU A 194 -7.43 6.15 -0.48
C GLU A 194 -6.82 5.93 0.92
N CYS A 195 -6.43 7.01 1.61
CA CYS A 195 -5.78 6.98 2.92
C CYS A 195 -6.65 6.48 4.09
N GLY A 196 -7.97 6.34 3.92
CA GLY A 196 -8.86 5.80 4.96
C GLY A 196 -9.12 6.69 6.18
N VAL A 197 -8.66 7.94 6.21
CA VAL A 197 -8.98 8.90 7.28
C VAL A 197 -10.50 9.01 7.51
N CYS A 198 -11.25 9.09 6.41
CA CYS A 198 -12.69 9.25 6.43
C CYS A 198 -13.45 8.08 7.08
N GLU A 199 -12.92 6.86 7.02
CA GLU A 199 -13.56 5.67 7.60
C GLU A 199 -13.01 5.26 8.97
N ALA A 200 -11.70 5.40 9.16
CA ALA A 200 -11.03 4.80 10.31
C ALA A 200 -10.81 5.81 11.43
N TYR A 201 -10.86 7.11 11.13
CA TYR A 201 -10.67 8.17 12.10
C TYR A 201 -11.89 9.09 12.20
N ALA A 202 -12.33 9.67 11.08
CA ALA A 202 -13.27 10.78 11.06
C ALA A 202 -14.74 10.40 11.32
N CYS A 203 -15.21 9.26 10.80
CA CYS A 203 -16.63 8.93 10.89
C CYS A 203 -17.05 8.58 12.33
N PRO A 204 -18.01 9.31 12.94
CA PRO A 204 -18.46 9.03 14.31
C PRO A 204 -19.32 7.76 14.37
N VAL A 205 -20.14 7.53 13.34
CA VAL A 205 -21.06 6.39 13.23
C VAL A 205 -20.46 5.15 12.54
N GLY A 206 -19.16 5.18 12.26
CA GLY A 206 -18.38 4.01 11.82
C GLY A 206 -18.63 3.49 10.40
N ILE A 207 -19.31 4.24 9.53
CA ILE A 207 -19.43 3.88 8.11
C ILE A 207 -18.09 4.03 7.38
N SER A 208 -17.98 3.51 6.15
CA SER A 208 -16.76 3.60 5.34
C SER A 208 -16.94 4.46 4.08
N PRO A 209 -16.75 5.79 4.16
CA PRO A 209 -16.71 6.64 2.97
C PRO A 209 -15.58 6.26 2.02
N LEU A 210 -14.47 5.70 2.51
CA LEU A 210 -13.38 5.24 1.67
C LEU A 210 -13.87 4.21 0.66
N ARG A 211 -14.53 3.15 1.13
CA ARG A 211 -14.91 2.02 0.27
C ARG A 211 -16.02 2.38 -0.72
N VAL A 212 -16.94 3.25 -0.32
CA VAL A 212 -17.91 3.85 -1.26
C VAL A 212 -17.18 4.63 -2.35
N ASN A 213 -16.20 5.45 -1.95
CA ASN A 213 -15.40 6.23 -2.89
C ASN A 213 -14.55 5.35 -3.83
N MET A 214 -13.96 4.27 -3.35
CA MET A 214 -13.22 3.29 -4.17
C MET A 214 -14.12 2.63 -5.21
N ALA A 215 -15.36 2.27 -4.85
CA ALA A 215 -16.32 1.69 -5.77
C ALA A 215 -16.68 2.67 -6.90
N LEU A 216 -16.98 3.93 -6.57
CA LEU A 216 -17.22 5.00 -7.55
C LEU A 216 -16.01 5.23 -8.45
N LYS A 217 -14.81 5.30 -7.85
CA LYS A 217 -13.56 5.52 -8.57
C LYS A 217 -13.28 4.40 -9.59
N ALA A 218 -13.60 3.15 -9.25
CA ALA A 218 -13.49 2.02 -10.15
C ALA A 218 -14.47 2.14 -11.33
N GLU A 219 -15.73 2.50 -11.07
CA GLU A 219 -16.75 2.70 -12.11
C GLU A 219 -16.36 3.81 -13.09
N LEU A 220 -15.91 4.97 -12.58
CA LEU A 220 -15.50 6.10 -13.41
C LEU A 220 -14.28 5.79 -14.26
N ARG A 221 -13.29 5.07 -13.71
CA ARG A 221 -12.12 4.61 -14.46
C ARG A 221 -12.48 3.64 -15.57
N ALA A 222 -13.42 2.71 -15.32
CA ALA A 222 -13.92 1.79 -16.35
C ALA A 222 -14.60 2.54 -17.51
N LYS A 223 -15.22 3.69 -17.23
CA LYS A 223 -15.81 4.60 -18.23
C LYS A 223 -14.80 5.55 -18.89
N GLY A 224 -13.51 5.50 -18.53
CA GLY A 224 -12.48 6.40 -19.06
C GLY A 224 -12.65 7.86 -18.63
N ILE A 225 -13.47 8.14 -17.60
CA ILE A 225 -13.76 9.51 -17.16
C ILE A 225 -12.54 10.09 -16.45
N LYS A 226 -12.22 11.35 -16.78
CA LYS A 226 -11.18 12.14 -16.13
C LYS A 226 -11.81 13.26 -15.31
N TYR A 227 -11.19 13.59 -14.19
CA TYR A 227 -11.57 14.77 -13.41
C TYR A 227 -11.04 16.02 -14.09
N GLN A 228 -11.88 17.05 -14.18
CA GLN A 228 -11.53 18.38 -14.69
C GLN A 228 -12.02 19.39 -13.64
N GLY A 229 -11.10 19.89 -12.83
CA GLY A 229 -11.40 20.86 -11.79
C GLY A 229 -10.12 21.49 -11.27
N GLU A 230 -10.25 22.69 -10.72
CA GLU A 230 -9.13 23.50 -10.27
C GLU A 230 -8.82 23.28 -8.78
N LEU A 231 -7.63 23.70 -8.35
CA LEU A 231 -7.32 23.76 -6.93
C LEU A 231 -8.05 24.94 -6.30
N GLY A 232 -8.88 24.66 -5.30
CA GLY A 232 -9.47 25.65 -4.43
C GLY A 232 -8.46 26.26 -3.44
N LYS A 233 -8.99 27.05 -2.51
CA LYS A 233 -8.21 27.60 -1.39
C LYS A 233 -7.86 26.50 -0.39
N VAL A 234 -6.71 26.65 0.26
CA VAL A 234 -6.37 25.83 1.43
C VAL A 234 -7.35 26.16 2.55
N ASP A 235 -7.82 25.14 3.25
CA ASP A 235 -8.73 25.33 4.37
C ASP A 235 -8.01 26.11 5.50
N PRO A 236 -8.60 27.18 6.06
CA PRO A 236 -7.98 27.94 7.15
C PRO A 236 -7.62 27.08 8.36
N MET A 237 -8.36 25.99 8.60
CA MET A 237 -8.15 25.02 9.66
C MET A 237 -7.24 23.85 9.25
N ALA A 238 -6.66 23.84 8.05
CA ALA A 238 -5.89 22.71 7.53
C ALA A 238 -4.81 22.22 8.51
N LYS A 239 -4.04 23.14 9.12
CA LYS A 239 -3.00 22.81 10.11
C LYS A 239 -3.57 22.21 11.39
N HIS A 240 -4.75 22.64 11.82
CA HIS A 240 -5.43 22.16 13.03
C HIS A 240 -6.17 20.84 12.83
N ARG A 241 -6.45 20.48 11.57
CA ARG A 241 -7.15 19.24 11.18
C ARG A 241 -6.20 18.10 10.81
N LEU A 242 -4.88 18.32 10.89
CA LEU A 242 -3.88 17.27 10.78
C LEU A 242 -4.04 16.27 11.93
N ILE A 243 -3.90 14.98 11.63
CA ILE A 243 -4.15 13.90 12.60
C ILE A 243 -2.83 13.44 13.19
N PRO A 244 -2.56 13.67 14.49
CA PRO A 244 -1.37 13.11 15.14
C PRO A 244 -1.36 11.58 15.04
N SER A 245 -0.21 10.99 14.68
CA SER A 245 -0.10 9.53 14.55
C SER A 245 -0.47 8.81 15.84
N SER A 246 -0.10 9.35 17.00
CA SER A 246 -0.46 8.82 18.31
C SER A 246 -1.98 8.71 18.53
N ARG A 247 -2.74 9.76 18.18
CA ARG A 247 -4.21 9.75 18.26
C ARG A 247 -4.84 8.77 17.27
N LEU A 248 -4.25 8.64 16.08
CA LEU A 248 -4.69 7.63 15.13
C LEU A 248 -4.53 6.22 15.71
N MET A 249 -3.39 5.91 16.33
CA MET A 249 -3.14 4.61 16.95
C MET A 249 -4.17 4.29 18.06
N ASP A 250 -4.58 5.29 18.84
CA ASP A 250 -5.66 5.16 19.83
C ASP A 250 -6.99 4.84 19.19
N ARG A 251 -7.37 5.63 18.19
CA ARG A 251 -8.63 5.47 17.47
C ARG A 251 -8.74 4.11 16.81
N LEU A 252 -7.62 3.58 16.35
CA LEU A 252 -7.51 2.26 15.73
C LEU A 252 -7.41 1.10 16.74
N ARG A 253 -7.28 1.39 18.04
CA ARG A 253 -7.08 0.42 19.13
C ARG A 253 -5.82 -0.41 18.99
N LEU A 254 -4.75 0.18 18.45
CA LEU A 254 -3.49 -0.51 18.17
C LEU A 254 -2.43 -0.36 19.27
N ARG A 255 -2.64 0.53 20.27
CA ARG A 255 -1.68 0.75 21.36
C ARG A 255 -1.16 -0.53 22.05
N PRO A 256 -1.99 -1.55 22.36
CA PRO A 256 -1.49 -2.76 23.02
C PRO A 256 -0.37 -3.47 22.26
N TRP A 257 -0.30 -3.26 20.94
CA TRP A 257 0.67 -3.89 20.05
C TRP A 257 1.60 -2.89 19.37
N TYR A 258 1.56 -1.62 19.78
CA TYR A 258 2.51 -0.62 19.31
C TYR A 258 3.82 -0.77 20.08
N LYS A 259 4.62 -1.74 19.64
CA LYS A 259 5.94 -2.07 20.18
C LYS A 259 7.00 -1.80 19.13
N GLU A 260 8.20 -1.48 19.59
CA GLU A 260 9.36 -1.42 18.70
C GLU A 260 9.57 -2.77 18.02
N ALA A 261 9.88 -2.71 16.74
CA ALA A 261 10.26 -3.86 15.93
C ALA A 261 11.69 -3.62 15.45
N PRO A 262 12.71 -3.98 16.26
CA PRO A 262 14.09 -3.66 15.96
C PRO A 262 14.56 -4.38 14.68
N LEU A 263 15.49 -3.75 13.97
CA LEU A 263 16.14 -4.35 12.80
C LEU A 263 17.03 -5.52 13.23
N SER A 264 16.70 -6.72 12.75
CA SER A 264 17.60 -7.87 12.80
C SER A 264 18.67 -7.73 11.72
N LEU A 265 19.92 -7.97 12.12
CA LEU A 265 21.08 -8.05 11.24
C LEU A 265 21.32 -9.48 10.73
N GLU A 266 20.52 -10.44 11.17
CA GLU A 266 20.60 -11.83 10.72
C GLU A 266 20.26 -11.92 9.22
N VAL A 267 21.11 -12.64 8.49
CA VAL A 267 20.88 -12.90 7.07
C VAL A 267 20.04 -14.17 6.94
N TYR A 268 18.79 -14.01 6.51
CA TYR A 268 17.95 -15.15 6.19
C TYR A 268 18.23 -15.68 4.78
N GLN A 269 18.41 -16.99 4.65
CA GLN A 269 18.55 -17.68 3.37
C GLN A 269 17.41 -18.69 3.21
N PRO A 270 16.38 -18.39 2.40
CA PRO A 270 15.29 -19.31 2.14
C PRO A 270 15.77 -20.48 1.28
N GLU A 271 15.12 -21.63 1.44
CA GLU A 271 15.31 -22.79 0.57
C GLU A 271 14.69 -22.59 -0.81
N GLU A 272 13.65 -21.75 -0.92
CA GLU A 272 12.98 -21.45 -2.19
C GLU A 272 12.46 -20.01 -2.21
N VAL A 273 12.46 -19.40 -3.39
CA VAL A 273 11.86 -18.08 -3.64
C VAL A 273 10.98 -18.12 -4.88
N THR A 274 9.86 -17.40 -4.83
CA THR A 274 8.98 -17.18 -5.99
C THR A 274 8.99 -15.70 -6.38
N LEU A 275 9.67 -15.36 -7.47
CA LEU A 275 9.81 -14.00 -7.97
C LEU A 275 8.60 -13.63 -8.84
N LYS A 276 7.84 -12.59 -8.45
CA LYS A 276 6.79 -12.02 -9.32
C LYS A 276 7.41 -11.20 -10.45
N LEU A 277 6.91 -11.40 -11.67
CA LEU A 277 7.33 -10.67 -12.88
C LEU A 277 6.74 -9.26 -12.96
N GLN A 278 5.59 -9.01 -12.32
CA GLN A 278 5.00 -7.68 -12.17
C GLN A 278 4.94 -7.28 -10.69
N GLN A 279 5.67 -6.21 -10.36
CA GLN A 279 5.74 -5.66 -8.99
C GLN A 279 5.56 -4.13 -8.96
N HIS A 280 4.99 -3.56 -10.01
CA HIS A 280 4.83 -2.11 -10.23
C HIS A 280 3.74 -1.84 -11.26
N ILE A 281 3.45 -0.56 -11.52
CA ILE A 281 2.40 -0.11 -12.44
C ILE A 281 2.71 -0.36 -13.93
N GLY A 282 4.00 -0.41 -14.30
CA GLY A 282 4.45 -0.76 -15.64
C GLY A 282 4.22 -2.22 -16.05
N ALA A 283 4.70 -2.59 -17.24
CA ALA A 283 4.53 -3.92 -17.82
C ALA A 283 5.29 -5.03 -17.06
N PRO A 284 4.77 -6.28 -17.05
CA PRO A 284 5.49 -7.41 -16.48
C PRO A 284 6.83 -7.65 -17.19
N ALA A 285 7.84 -8.08 -16.44
CA ALA A 285 9.08 -8.59 -17.02
C ALA A 285 8.83 -9.95 -17.72
N VAL A 286 9.61 -10.23 -18.76
CA VAL A 286 9.58 -11.48 -19.51
C VAL A 286 10.74 -12.36 -19.04
N PRO A 287 10.52 -13.63 -18.66
CA PRO A 287 11.59 -14.54 -18.25
C PRO A 287 12.66 -14.69 -19.34
N VAL A 288 13.93 -14.67 -18.94
CA VAL A 288 15.10 -14.89 -19.83
C VAL A 288 15.90 -16.14 -19.47
N VAL A 289 15.37 -16.94 -18.55
CA VAL A 289 15.89 -18.23 -18.09
C VAL A 289 14.88 -19.34 -18.39
N LYS A 290 15.32 -20.60 -18.30
CA LYS A 290 14.51 -21.80 -18.49
C LYS A 290 14.48 -22.63 -17.21
N VAL A 291 13.47 -23.49 -17.09
CA VAL A 291 13.43 -24.50 -16.01
C VAL A 291 14.63 -25.43 -16.17
N GLY A 292 15.35 -25.67 -15.07
CA GLY A 292 16.60 -26.42 -15.03
C GLY A 292 17.86 -25.55 -15.03
N ASP A 293 17.77 -24.26 -15.41
CA ASP A 293 18.92 -23.36 -15.40
C ASP A 293 19.43 -23.14 -13.97
N VAL A 294 20.76 -23.18 -13.81
CA VAL A 294 21.44 -22.77 -12.57
C VAL A 294 21.71 -21.27 -12.64
N VAL A 295 21.31 -20.55 -11.61
CA VAL A 295 21.41 -19.09 -11.53
C VAL A 295 22.21 -18.65 -10.30
N SER A 296 22.98 -17.58 -10.44
CA SER A 296 23.68 -16.92 -9.33
C SER A 296 22.88 -15.73 -8.78
N VAL A 297 23.11 -15.36 -7.51
CA VAL A 297 22.48 -14.17 -6.91
C VAL A 297 22.78 -12.94 -7.77
N GLY A 298 21.74 -12.16 -8.09
CA GLY A 298 21.85 -10.96 -8.91
C GLY A 298 21.84 -11.20 -10.41
N GLN A 299 21.85 -12.46 -10.87
CA GLN A 299 21.69 -12.78 -12.29
C GLN A 299 20.34 -12.29 -12.81
N LEU A 300 20.31 -11.70 -14.00
CA LEU A 300 19.08 -11.30 -14.67
C LEU A 300 18.25 -12.54 -15.00
N VAL A 301 17.00 -12.59 -14.53
CA VAL A 301 16.06 -13.69 -14.79
C VAL A 301 14.77 -13.23 -15.48
N GLY A 302 14.47 -11.93 -15.42
CA GLY A 302 13.38 -11.33 -16.18
C GLY A 302 13.77 -9.97 -16.76
N GLU A 303 13.61 -9.81 -18.06
CA GLU A 303 13.92 -8.59 -18.82
C GLU A 303 12.63 -7.77 -19.09
N ILE A 304 12.76 -6.46 -19.19
CA ILE A 304 11.65 -5.57 -19.52
C ILE A 304 11.40 -5.57 -21.04
N PRO A 305 10.14 -5.53 -21.50
CA PRO A 305 9.84 -5.26 -22.90
C PRO A 305 10.45 -3.92 -23.37
N VAL A 306 10.93 -3.88 -24.61
CA VAL A 306 11.59 -2.70 -25.19
C VAL A 306 10.65 -1.49 -25.18
N GLU A 307 11.17 -0.33 -24.79
CA GLU A 307 10.45 0.97 -24.74
C GLU A 307 9.21 1.04 -23.85
N VAL A 308 9.00 0.06 -22.96
CA VAL A 308 7.89 0.07 -22.00
C VAL A 308 8.40 0.34 -20.58
N LEU A 309 7.65 1.14 -19.81
CA LEU A 309 7.93 1.34 -18.39
C LEU A 309 7.92 -0.03 -17.67
N GLY A 310 9.04 -0.39 -17.05
CA GLY A 310 9.21 -1.68 -16.39
C GLY A 310 10.35 -1.68 -15.38
N ALA A 311 10.56 -2.82 -14.71
CA ALA A 311 11.76 -3.06 -13.92
C ALA A 311 12.24 -4.51 -14.12
N ARG A 312 13.53 -4.67 -14.38
CA ARG A 312 14.20 -5.97 -14.48
C ARG A 312 14.07 -6.77 -13.19
N VAL A 313 13.97 -8.08 -13.33
CA VAL A 313 13.90 -9.04 -12.22
C VAL A 313 15.20 -9.85 -12.17
N HIS A 314 15.79 -9.95 -10.98
CA HIS A 314 17.05 -10.65 -10.76
C HIS A 314 16.86 -11.78 -9.76
N ALA A 315 17.66 -12.84 -9.89
CA ALA A 315 17.68 -13.95 -8.94
C ALA A 315 18.06 -13.43 -7.55
N SER A 316 17.18 -13.63 -6.57
CA SER A 316 17.40 -13.18 -5.19
C SER A 316 18.21 -14.15 -4.36
N ILE A 317 18.29 -15.42 -4.79
CA ILE A 317 19.14 -16.48 -4.26
C ILE A 317 19.89 -17.17 -5.42
N GLY A 318 20.98 -17.86 -5.11
CA GLY A 318 21.61 -18.80 -6.03
C GLY A 318 20.94 -20.18 -5.94
N GLY A 319 20.76 -20.84 -7.07
CA GLY A 319 20.04 -22.12 -7.11
C GLY A 319 19.63 -22.54 -8.51
N THR A 320 18.64 -23.42 -8.60
CA THR A 320 18.08 -23.92 -9.87
C THR A 320 16.68 -23.38 -10.07
N VAL A 321 16.37 -22.96 -11.30
CA VAL A 321 15.02 -22.56 -11.70
C VAL A 321 14.15 -23.81 -11.77
N THR A 322 13.16 -23.93 -10.89
CA THR A 322 12.30 -25.12 -10.80
C THR A 322 10.98 -24.95 -11.52
N GLN A 323 10.49 -23.72 -11.66
CA GLN A 323 9.21 -23.43 -12.31
C GLN A 323 9.22 -22.02 -12.92
N ILE A 324 8.57 -21.88 -14.08
CA ILE A 324 8.27 -20.59 -14.71
C ILE A 324 6.79 -20.58 -15.08
N THR A 325 6.09 -19.51 -14.71
CA THR A 325 4.71 -19.22 -15.12
C THR A 325 4.67 -17.85 -15.80
N PRO A 326 3.55 -17.46 -16.45
CA PRO A 326 3.44 -16.11 -17.00
C PRO A 326 3.52 -14.98 -15.95
N GLN A 327 3.40 -15.31 -14.66
CA GLN A 327 3.42 -14.33 -13.57
C GLN A 327 4.64 -14.45 -12.65
N THR A 328 5.31 -15.61 -12.62
CA THR A 328 6.33 -15.92 -11.62
C THR A 328 7.50 -16.77 -12.14
N ILE A 329 8.65 -16.67 -11.47
CA ILE A 329 9.80 -17.56 -11.60
C ILE A 329 10.10 -18.13 -10.21
N THR A 330 10.20 -19.44 -10.07
CA THR A 330 10.57 -20.11 -8.81
C THR A 330 12.01 -20.62 -8.87
N ILE A 331 12.80 -20.28 -7.86
CA ILE A 331 14.21 -20.70 -7.72
C ILE A 331 14.34 -21.44 -6.40
N ARG A 332 14.92 -22.64 -6.44
CA ARG A 332 15.23 -23.45 -5.26
C ARG A 332 16.73 -23.50 -5.02
N LYS A 333 17.13 -23.33 -3.76
CA LYS A 333 18.51 -23.45 -3.30
C LYS A 333 18.99 -24.89 -3.53
N GLY A 334 20.23 -25.02 -4.03
CA GLY A 334 20.86 -26.32 -4.23
C GLY A 334 20.34 -27.06 -5.47
N GLY A 335 21.16 -27.06 -6.52
CA GLY A 335 21.02 -27.94 -7.66
C GLY A 335 22.32 -27.89 -8.47
N ALA A 336 23.13 -28.94 -8.34
CA ALA A 336 24.14 -29.23 -9.34
C ALA A 336 23.42 -29.67 -10.62
N ALA A 337 23.95 -29.25 -11.79
CA ALA A 337 23.52 -29.79 -13.06
C ALA A 337 23.53 -31.32 -12.99
N LYS A 338 22.37 -31.95 -13.21
CA LYS A 338 22.33 -33.37 -13.56
C LYS A 338 22.79 -33.53 -15.00
#